data_AF-A0A3B6W7H7-F1
#
_entry.id   AF-A0A3B6W7H7-F1
#
_cell.length_a   1.000
_cell.length_b   1.000
_cell.length_c   1.000
_cell.angle_alpha   90.00
_cell.angle_beta   90.00
_cell.angle_gamma   90.00
#
_symmetry.space_group_name_H-M   'P 1'
#
loop_
_entity.id
_entity.type
_entity.pdbx_description
1 polymer ?
#
loop_
_entity_poly.entity_id
_entity_poly.type
_entity_poly.pdbx_seq_one_letter_code
_entity_poly.pdbx_strand_id
1 'polypeptide(L)'
;MSPVPFPAGEAGEALEGAQTAEAVEAAEAMEGGAAVARGATPGRAASALAARRIDVKAGDFTFHATDIAFRTGALTAIVGPNGSGKSTLLEALFGFRRAQLEGATILGVPAARFMRDTRALRRFGAQLQRVEYAEHARVDEILAVHRALYRKQDAAVARALAIDELRAKPYSGLSKGQRQRLDLFIAFAHRPALVALDEPFTGLDRTMTRSVLGLLRGPLAGITIAMICHAGEELAIADDVLWVRDGTLRYQGGKDALKRRLVGEFRALIHVDDDAQAERVRAVLARDAHVQRIVAPAPRQIGAFGRAGLDAALRTLMEQAGIRHFEFAPTDEGDLLRACTEGATDA
;
A
#
# COMPACT_ATOMS: atom_id res chain seq x y z
N MET A 1 13.24 -57.74 3.80
CA MET A 1 14.66 -57.35 3.88
C MET A 1 14.71 -55.92 4.39
N SER A 2 15.46 -55.74 5.47
CA SER A 2 15.46 -54.61 6.40
C SER A 2 15.96 -53.29 5.82
N PRO A 3 15.56 -52.13 6.39
CA PRO A 3 16.25 -50.86 6.18
C PRO A 3 17.57 -50.83 6.95
N VAL A 4 18.60 -50.24 6.32
CA VAL A 4 19.96 -50.05 6.85
C VAL A 4 20.02 -48.74 7.66
N PRO A 5 20.74 -48.68 8.81
CA PRO A 5 20.66 -47.58 9.77
C PRO A 5 21.74 -46.49 9.55
N PHE A 6 21.41 -45.26 9.98
CA PHE A 6 22.38 -44.19 10.26
C PHE A 6 22.98 -44.39 11.67
N PRO A 7 24.28 -44.13 11.88
CA PRO A 7 24.90 -44.27 13.19
C PRO A 7 24.68 -43.03 14.06
N ALA A 8 24.40 -43.29 15.34
CA ALA A 8 24.50 -42.34 16.44
C ALA A 8 25.96 -42.21 16.90
N GLY A 9 26.33 -41.01 17.34
CA GLY A 9 27.57 -40.71 18.05
C GLY A 9 27.32 -39.58 19.04
N GLU A 10 27.23 -39.96 20.31
CA GLU A 10 27.21 -39.16 21.55
C GLU A 10 28.49 -38.29 21.67
N ALA A 11 28.41 -37.01 22.04
CA ALA A 11 28.30 -36.40 23.38
C ALA A 11 29.65 -35.91 23.93
N GLY A 12 29.60 -34.77 24.65
CA GLY A 12 30.66 -34.19 25.46
C GLY A 12 31.29 -32.94 24.84
N GLU A 13 31.40 -31.79 25.49
CA GLU A 13 30.92 -31.28 26.77
C GLU A 13 31.32 -29.79 26.83
N ALA A 14 30.62 -29.02 27.66
CA ALA A 14 31.06 -27.80 28.33
C ALA A 14 31.47 -26.56 27.50
N LEU A 15 30.65 -25.51 27.60
CA LEU A 15 31.05 -24.21 28.17
C LEU A 15 29.79 -23.40 28.50
N GLU A 16 29.29 -23.62 29.71
CA GLU A 16 28.41 -22.71 30.44
C GLU A 16 29.24 -21.56 31.03
N GLY A 17 28.63 -20.38 31.09
CA GLY A 17 28.93 -19.40 32.15
C GLY A 17 29.75 -18.19 31.72
N ALA A 18 29.05 -17.08 31.45
CA ALA A 18 29.23 -15.79 32.13
C ALA A 18 28.87 -14.63 31.19
N GLN A 19 27.72 -14.01 31.43
CA GLN A 19 27.47 -12.55 31.41
C GLN A 19 25.95 -12.28 31.29
N THR A 20 25.19 -12.81 32.25
CA THR A 20 23.88 -12.30 32.62
C THR A 20 24.07 -11.42 33.85
N ALA A 21 24.37 -10.13 33.64
CA ALA A 21 24.32 -9.11 34.71
C ALA A 21 24.28 -7.65 34.21
N GLU A 22 24.56 -7.34 32.93
CA GLU A 22 24.51 -5.94 32.42
C GLU A 22 23.28 -5.63 31.54
N ALA A 23 22.30 -6.54 31.46
CA ALA A 23 21.14 -6.41 30.57
C ALA A 23 19.84 -5.95 31.25
N VAL A 24 19.87 -5.54 32.53
CA VAL A 24 18.65 -5.22 33.30
C VAL A 24 18.64 -3.79 33.88
N GLU A 25 19.73 -3.01 33.74
CA GLU A 25 19.82 -1.66 34.32
C GLU A 25 19.91 -0.53 33.28
N ALA A 26 19.39 -0.76 32.07
CA ALA A 26 19.28 0.25 31.01
C ALA A 26 17.81 0.55 30.59
N ALA A 27 16.82 -0.01 31.31
CA ALA A 27 15.41 0.04 30.93
C ALA A 27 14.55 1.09 31.67
N GLU A 28 15.09 1.85 32.62
CA GLU A 28 14.29 2.75 33.49
C GLU A 28 14.67 4.25 33.43
N ALA A 29 15.31 4.72 32.37
CA ALA A 29 15.62 6.15 32.25
C ALA A 29 15.43 6.69 30.83
N MET A 30 14.19 6.76 30.32
CA MET A 30 13.79 7.67 29.23
C MET A 30 12.27 7.92 29.23
N GLU A 31 11.77 8.55 30.30
CA GLU A 31 10.54 9.35 30.25
C GLU A 31 10.92 10.81 29.94
N GLY A 32 10.46 11.31 28.79
CA GLY A 32 10.49 12.75 28.48
C GLY A 32 11.12 13.10 27.13
N GLY A 33 10.29 13.59 26.20
CA GLY A 33 10.75 14.39 25.05
C GLY A 33 10.56 13.71 23.69
N ALA A 34 9.60 14.24 22.93
CA ALA A 34 9.42 13.94 21.52
C ALA A 34 10.72 14.19 20.73
N ALA A 35 11.34 13.10 20.25
CA ALA A 35 12.40 13.14 19.27
C ALA A 35 12.14 12.05 18.23
N VAL A 36 12.07 12.47 16.97
CA VAL A 36 11.96 11.60 15.79
C VAL A 36 13.13 10.61 15.81
N ALA A 37 12.84 9.36 16.17
CA ALA A 37 13.82 8.28 16.09
C ALA A 37 14.14 8.02 14.61
N ARG A 38 15.27 8.57 14.16
CA ARG A 38 15.96 8.17 12.93
C ARG A 38 16.52 6.77 13.14
N GLY A 39 15.66 5.77 13.00
CA GLY A 39 16.05 4.36 12.99
C GLY A 39 16.57 3.95 11.62
N ALA A 40 17.88 3.67 11.56
CA ALA A 40 18.62 2.87 10.58
C ALA A 40 18.06 2.79 9.14
N THR A 41 18.78 3.37 8.18
CA THR A 41 18.60 3.11 6.74
C THR A 41 18.67 1.60 6.50
N PRO A 42 17.53 0.92 6.23
CA PRO A 42 17.58 -0.47 5.82
C PRO A 42 18.34 -0.48 4.50
N GLY A 43 19.29 -1.40 4.35
CA GLY A 43 20.16 -1.48 3.18
C GLY A 43 19.38 -1.27 1.88
N ARG A 44 20.00 -0.53 0.95
CA ARG A 44 19.50 -0.20 -0.39
C ARG A 44 19.22 -1.48 -1.19
N ALA A 45 18.21 -2.25 -0.78
CA ALA A 45 17.54 -3.23 -1.61
C ALA A 45 17.21 -2.48 -2.90
N ALA A 46 17.65 -3.04 -4.04
CA ALA A 46 17.60 -2.37 -5.32
C ALA A 46 16.26 -1.64 -5.47
N SER A 47 16.29 -0.31 -5.45
CA SER A 47 15.07 0.50 -5.54
C SER A 47 14.89 0.87 -7.00
N ALA A 48 13.71 0.62 -7.56
CA ALA A 48 13.42 1.01 -8.94
C ALA A 48 13.22 2.52 -9.04
N LEU A 49 12.78 3.16 -7.95
CA LEU A 49 12.71 4.59 -7.81
C LEU A 49 13.21 4.97 -6.42
N ALA A 50 14.00 6.03 -6.32
CA ALA A 50 14.38 6.61 -5.04
C ALA A 50 14.59 8.12 -5.18
N ALA A 51 14.34 8.89 -4.13
CA ALA A 51 14.64 10.32 -4.02
C ALA A 51 14.98 10.68 -2.57
N ARG A 52 16.09 11.39 -2.36
CA ARG A 52 16.47 11.86 -1.02
C ARG A 52 15.56 12.99 -0.55
N ARG A 53 15.14 13.85 -1.48
CA ARG A 53 14.25 14.97 -1.20
C ARG A 53 13.35 15.26 -2.38
N ILE A 54 12.07 15.52 -2.08
CA ILE A 54 11.05 15.94 -3.02
C ILE A 54 10.33 17.14 -2.42
N ASP A 55 10.33 18.26 -3.13
CA ASP A 55 9.49 19.41 -2.85
C ASP A 55 8.64 19.74 -4.07
N VAL A 56 7.32 19.78 -3.89
CA VAL A 56 6.36 20.15 -4.94
C VAL A 56 5.57 21.35 -4.47
N LYS A 57 5.37 22.32 -5.36
CA LYS A 57 4.45 23.44 -5.16
C LYS A 57 3.43 23.45 -6.28
N ALA A 58 2.14 23.38 -5.94
CA ALA A 58 1.02 23.36 -6.86
C ALA A 58 -0.07 24.33 -6.38
N GLY A 59 -0.01 25.59 -6.82
CA GLY A 59 -0.82 26.66 -6.24
C GLY A 59 -0.42 26.88 -4.78
N ASP A 60 -1.42 26.85 -3.89
CA ASP A 60 -1.24 26.96 -2.44
C ASP A 60 -0.85 25.63 -1.77
N PHE A 61 -1.00 24.51 -2.49
CA PHE A 61 -0.62 23.20 -1.99
C PHE A 61 0.89 23.00 -2.09
N THR A 62 1.48 22.51 -1.01
CA THR A 62 2.89 22.11 -0.94
C THR A 62 3.01 20.65 -0.54
N PHE A 63 3.98 19.96 -1.13
CA PHE A 63 4.32 18.59 -0.79
C PHE A 63 5.80 18.51 -0.46
N HIS A 64 6.13 17.90 0.68
CA HIS A 64 7.48 17.71 1.16
C HIS A 64 7.69 16.28 1.63
N ALA A 65 8.70 15.61 1.10
CA ALA A 65 9.12 14.31 1.57
C ALA A 65 10.63 14.09 1.43
N THR A 66 11.15 13.24 2.29
CA THR A 66 12.55 12.81 2.30
C THR A 66 12.64 11.29 2.24
N ASP A 67 13.75 10.81 1.67
CA ASP A 67 14.12 9.39 1.58
C ASP A 67 13.00 8.46 1.05
N ILE A 68 12.32 8.92 0.00
CA ILE A 68 11.33 8.12 -0.70
C ILE A 68 12.03 7.02 -1.50
N ALA A 69 11.51 5.79 -1.41
CA ALA A 69 12.00 4.65 -2.17
C ALA A 69 10.87 3.68 -2.53
N PHE A 70 10.91 3.18 -3.75
CA PHE A 70 10.07 2.10 -4.25
C PHE A 70 10.97 0.90 -4.54
N ARG A 71 10.76 -0.17 -3.76
CA ARG A 71 11.56 -1.39 -3.82
C ARG A 71 11.32 -2.10 -5.16
N THR A 72 12.40 -2.54 -5.83
CA THR A 72 12.28 -3.26 -7.10
C THR A 72 11.47 -4.54 -6.92
N GLY A 73 10.52 -4.75 -7.81
CA GLY A 73 9.65 -5.92 -7.86
C GLY A 73 8.55 -5.95 -6.81
N ALA A 74 8.35 -4.85 -6.08
CA ALA A 74 7.28 -4.70 -5.11
C ALA A 74 6.14 -3.84 -5.68
N LEU A 75 4.91 -4.14 -5.27
CA LEU A 75 3.77 -3.22 -5.39
C LEU A 75 3.74 -2.33 -4.16
N THR A 76 3.96 -1.04 -4.38
CA THR A 76 3.87 -0.01 -3.35
C THR A 76 2.58 0.78 -3.51
N ALA A 77 1.69 0.67 -2.52
CA ALA A 77 0.45 1.43 -2.46
C ALA A 77 0.70 2.83 -1.89
N ILE A 78 0.20 3.86 -2.57
CA ILE A 78 0.17 5.24 -2.08
C ILE A 78 -1.22 5.49 -1.52
N VAL A 79 -1.31 5.70 -0.20
CA VAL A 79 -2.58 5.85 0.53
C VAL A 79 -2.61 7.17 1.31
N GLY A 80 -3.81 7.65 1.60
CA GLY A 80 -4.02 8.90 2.33
C GLY A 80 -5.30 9.61 1.94
N PRO A 81 -5.73 10.63 2.69
CA PRO A 81 -6.97 11.35 2.43
C PRO A 81 -7.02 11.97 1.02
N ASN A 82 -8.22 12.31 0.55
CA ASN A 82 -8.34 13.14 -0.66
C ASN A 82 -7.68 14.51 -0.44
N GLY A 83 -7.00 15.03 -1.46
CA GLY A 83 -6.22 16.27 -1.34
C GLY A 83 -4.89 16.17 -0.59
N SER A 84 -4.49 14.98 -0.10
CA SER A 84 -3.20 14.80 0.59
C SER A 84 -1.96 14.91 -0.31
N GLY A 85 -2.14 14.94 -1.64
CA GLY A 85 -1.06 15.06 -2.62
C GLY A 85 -0.59 13.76 -3.25
N LYS A 86 -1.35 12.66 -3.19
CA LYS A 86 -0.99 11.36 -3.79
C LYS A 86 -0.64 11.45 -5.29
N SER A 87 -1.57 11.98 -6.11
CA SER A 87 -1.33 12.18 -7.55
C SER A 87 -0.22 13.19 -7.80
N THR A 88 -0.18 14.29 -7.02
CA THR A 88 0.91 15.29 -7.08
C THR A 88 2.28 14.66 -6.86
N LEU A 89 2.41 13.77 -5.88
CA LEU A 89 3.63 13.01 -5.59
C LEU A 89 3.97 12.08 -6.75
N LEU A 90 3.00 11.29 -7.22
CA LEU A 90 3.21 10.34 -8.32
C LEU A 90 3.68 11.07 -9.60
N GLU A 91 2.98 12.13 -10.00
CA GLU A 91 3.33 12.94 -11.16
C GLU A 91 4.71 13.60 -11.01
N ALA A 92 5.05 14.11 -9.82
CA ALA A 92 6.34 14.73 -9.55
C ALA A 92 7.49 13.71 -9.63
N LEU A 93 7.28 12.53 -9.06
CA LEU A 93 8.25 11.44 -9.06
C LEU A 93 8.64 10.99 -10.47
N PHE A 94 7.69 10.97 -11.39
CA PHE A 94 7.91 10.53 -12.77
C PHE A 94 8.15 11.67 -13.76
N GLY A 95 8.22 12.93 -13.29
CA GLY A 95 8.55 14.09 -14.12
C GLY A 95 7.38 14.64 -14.95
N PHE A 96 6.14 14.24 -14.66
CA PHE A 96 4.92 14.80 -15.26
C PHE A 96 4.50 16.12 -14.61
N ARG A 97 5.04 16.42 -13.42
CA ARG A 97 4.86 17.68 -12.71
C ARG A 97 6.22 18.25 -12.32
N ARG A 98 6.34 19.58 -12.38
CA ARG A 98 7.53 20.29 -11.92
C ARG A 98 7.68 20.13 -10.40
N ALA A 99 8.84 19.63 -9.99
CA ALA A 99 9.22 19.46 -8.60
C ALA A 99 10.72 19.73 -8.42
N GLN A 100 11.12 20.08 -7.20
CA GLN A 100 12.52 20.05 -6.80
C GLN A 100 12.83 18.64 -6.31
N LEU A 101 13.79 17.99 -6.97
CA LEU A 101 14.18 16.62 -6.67
C LEU A 101 15.68 16.59 -6.37
N GLU A 102 16.06 16.11 -5.18
CA GLU A 102 17.46 15.89 -4.85
C GLU A 102 17.76 14.39 -4.72
N GLY A 103 18.85 13.96 -5.36
CA GLY A 103 19.28 12.57 -5.31
C GLY A 103 18.28 11.58 -5.93
N ALA A 104 17.43 12.04 -6.84
CA ALA A 104 16.36 11.22 -7.41
C ALA A 104 16.85 10.36 -8.60
N THR A 105 16.50 9.08 -8.58
CA THR A 105 16.79 8.10 -9.63
C THR A 105 15.57 7.26 -9.95
N ILE A 106 15.37 6.97 -11.24
CA ILE A 106 14.29 6.12 -11.76
C ILE A 106 14.94 5.10 -12.70
N LEU A 107 14.78 3.81 -12.40
CA LEU A 107 15.41 2.69 -13.10
C LEU A 107 16.94 2.85 -13.26
N GLY A 108 17.59 3.43 -12.26
CA GLY A 108 19.03 3.72 -12.25
C GLY A 108 19.43 4.98 -13.04
N VAL A 109 18.48 5.67 -13.68
CA VAL A 109 18.73 6.92 -14.41
C VAL A 109 18.41 8.11 -13.50
N PRO A 110 19.25 9.17 -13.45
CA PRO A 110 18.91 10.39 -12.73
C PRO A 110 17.56 10.95 -13.18
N ALA A 111 16.66 11.28 -12.25
CA ALA A 111 15.28 11.70 -12.57
C ALA A 111 15.24 12.91 -13.55
N ALA A 112 16.16 13.86 -13.40
CA ALA A 112 16.30 15.02 -14.29
C ALA A 112 16.62 14.65 -15.76
N ARG A 113 17.08 13.42 -16.03
CA ARG A 113 17.39 12.91 -17.38
C ARG A 113 16.43 11.81 -17.82
N PHE A 114 15.58 11.30 -16.95
CA PHE A 114 14.74 10.13 -17.21
C PHE A 114 13.86 10.28 -18.45
N MET A 115 13.17 11.42 -18.59
CA MET A 115 12.30 11.70 -19.75
C MET A 115 13.05 11.84 -21.08
N ARG A 116 14.38 11.94 -21.05
CA ARG A 116 15.24 11.97 -22.24
C ARG A 116 15.91 10.63 -22.54
N ASP A 117 15.78 9.65 -21.63
CA ASP A 117 16.35 8.32 -21.79
C ASP A 117 15.33 7.37 -22.41
N THR A 118 15.43 7.19 -23.73
CA THR A 118 14.54 6.31 -24.49
C THR A 118 14.62 4.84 -24.07
N ARG A 119 15.75 4.38 -23.53
CA ARG A 119 15.91 2.99 -23.04
C ARG A 119 15.17 2.81 -21.72
N ALA A 120 15.23 3.81 -20.84
CA ALA A 120 14.49 3.80 -19.57
C ALA A 120 12.99 3.93 -19.79
N LEU A 121 12.55 4.83 -20.70
CA LEU A 121 11.14 4.98 -21.05
C LEU A 121 10.54 3.70 -21.65
N ARG A 122 11.31 2.93 -22.42
CA ARG A 122 10.88 1.62 -22.93
C ARG A 122 10.63 0.57 -21.83
N ARG A 123 11.12 0.80 -20.63
CA ARG A 123 10.97 -0.07 -19.45
C ARG A 123 10.00 0.53 -18.42
N PHE A 124 9.33 1.62 -18.77
CA PHE A 124 8.38 2.31 -17.91
C PHE A 124 6.98 2.20 -18.52
N GLY A 125 5.98 1.99 -17.65
CA GLY A 125 4.56 2.06 -17.98
C GLY A 125 3.89 3.11 -17.13
N ALA A 126 2.88 3.79 -17.66
CA ALA A 126 2.12 4.77 -16.90
C ALA A 126 0.65 4.74 -17.31
N GLN A 127 -0.23 4.74 -16.31
CA GLN A 127 -1.63 5.11 -16.44
C GLN A 127 -1.87 6.24 -15.44
N LEU A 128 -1.98 7.46 -15.96
CA LEU A 128 -2.23 8.68 -15.19
C LEU A 128 -3.56 9.30 -15.61
N GLN A 129 -4.08 10.25 -14.84
CA GLN A 129 -5.45 10.77 -14.96
C GLN A 129 -5.85 11.34 -16.34
N ARG A 130 -4.95 11.50 -17.31
CA ARG A 130 -5.25 12.09 -18.64
C ARG A 130 -4.39 11.53 -19.77
N VAL A 131 -4.81 10.40 -20.35
CA VAL A 131 -4.37 10.02 -21.70
C VAL A 131 -5.61 10.05 -22.60
N GLU A 132 -5.65 11.01 -23.51
CA GLU A 132 -6.68 11.06 -24.55
C GLU A 132 -6.05 10.69 -25.88
N TYR A 133 -6.62 9.68 -26.52
CA TYR A 133 -6.29 9.32 -27.90
C TYR A 133 -7.23 10.07 -28.85
N ALA A 134 -6.83 10.20 -30.11
CA ALA A 134 -7.68 10.81 -31.12
C ALA A 134 -9.05 10.09 -31.16
N GLU A 135 -10.14 10.86 -31.12
CA GLU A 135 -11.50 10.33 -30.94
C GLU A 135 -11.89 9.25 -31.96
N HIS A 136 -11.44 9.42 -33.21
CA HIS A 136 -11.74 8.50 -34.31
C HIS A 136 -10.71 7.38 -34.48
N ALA A 137 -9.59 7.41 -33.74
CA ALA A 137 -8.61 6.33 -33.79
C ALA A 137 -9.26 5.05 -33.27
N ARG A 138 -9.12 3.99 -34.06
CA ARG A 138 -9.56 2.66 -33.66
C ARG A 138 -8.58 2.08 -32.65
N VAL A 139 -9.08 1.21 -31.78
CA VAL A 139 -8.24 0.57 -30.77
C VAL A 139 -7.12 -0.24 -31.43
N ASP A 140 -7.38 -0.96 -32.52
CA ASP A 140 -6.33 -1.69 -33.25
C ASP A 140 -5.19 -0.79 -33.78
N GLU A 141 -5.48 0.44 -34.21
CA GLU A 141 -4.49 1.43 -34.61
C GLU A 141 -3.63 1.87 -33.41
N ILE A 142 -4.27 2.13 -32.26
CA ILE A 142 -3.56 2.45 -31.00
C ILE A 142 -2.65 1.28 -30.59
N LEU A 143 -3.15 0.05 -30.68
CA LEU A 143 -2.37 -1.16 -30.40
C LEU A 143 -1.22 -1.35 -31.41
N ALA A 144 -1.40 -0.98 -32.67
CA ALA A 144 -0.35 -1.03 -33.68
C ALA A 144 0.78 -0.04 -33.36
N VAL A 145 0.45 1.19 -32.96
CA VAL A 145 1.43 2.19 -32.50
C VAL A 145 2.20 1.67 -31.28
N HIS A 146 1.49 1.16 -30.27
CA HIS A 146 2.14 0.57 -29.10
C HIS A 146 3.11 -0.56 -29.50
N ARG A 147 2.68 -1.46 -30.39
CA ARG A 147 3.53 -2.56 -30.88
C ARG A 147 4.75 -2.05 -31.63
N ALA A 148 4.64 -0.98 -32.41
CA ALA A 148 5.78 -0.37 -33.11
C ALA A 148 6.82 0.21 -32.13
N LEU A 149 6.35 0.81 -31.03
CA LEU A 149 7.22 1.42 -30.01
C LEU A 149 7.95 0.38 -29.15
N TYR A 150 7.23 -0.62 -28.65
CA TYR A 150 7.74 -1.56 -27.65
C TYR A 150 8.07 -2.96 -28.17
N ARG A 151 7.64 -3.30 -29.39
CA ARG A 151 7.87 -4.60 -30.05
C ARG A 151 7.28 -5.83 -29.32
N LYS A 152 6.60 -5.64 -28.19
CA LYS A 152 6.01 -6.69 -27.36
C LYS A 152 4.63 -6.27 -26.87
N GLN A 153 3.69 -7.22 -26.91
CA GLN A 153 2.36 -7.13 -26.29
C GLN A 153 2.07 -8.47 -25.62
N ASP A 154 1.98 -8.45 -24.30
CA ASP A 154 1.75 -9.64 -23.49
C ASP A 154 0.31 -10.14 -23.65
N ALA A 155 0.18 -11.37 -24.14
CA ALA A 155 -1.11 -12.01 -24.35
C ALA A 155 -1.87 -12.26 -23.03
N ALA A 156 -1.19 -12.43 -21.89
CA ALA A 156 -1.84 -12.55 -20.59
C ALA A 156 -2.51 -11.23 -20.18
N VAL A 157 -1.84 -10.09 -20.42
CA VAL A 157 -2.40 -8.75 -20.20
C VAL A 157 -3.57 -8.50 -21.15
N ALA A 158 -3.42 -8.83 -22.44
CA ALA A 158 -4.49 -8.72 -23.43
C ALA A 158 -5.76 -9.49 -23.04
N ARG A 159 -5.59 -10.76 -22.60
CA ARG A 159 -6.69 -11.63 -22.16
C ARG A 159 -7.35 -11.13 -20.88
N ALA A 160 -6.57 -10.77 -19.86
CA ALA A 160 -7.12 -10.32 -18.58
C ALA A 160 -7.96 -9.04 -18.72
N LEU A 161 -7.57 -8.15 -19.65
CA LEU A 161 -8.26 -6.89 -19.94
C LEU A 161 -9.23 -7.02 -21.13
N ALA A 162 -9.45 -8.23 -21.64
CA ALA A 162 -10.30 -8.57 -22.77
C ALA A 162 -10.14 -7.64 -23.99
N ILE A 163 -8.91 -7.22 -24.30
CA ILE A 163 -8.62 -6.16 -25.28
C ILE A 163 -9.10 -6.51 -26.69
N ASP A 164 -9.16 -7.78 -27.02
CA ASP A 164 -9.63 -8.25 -28.32
C ASP A 164 -11.08 -7.82 -28.63
N GLU A 165 -11.93 -7.65 -27.60
CA GLU A 165 -13.31 -7.15 -27.74
C GLU A 165 -13.39 -5.67 -28.16
N LEU A 166 -12.30 -4.92 -27.98
CA LEU A 166 -12.27 -3.48 -28.17
C LEU A 166 -11.67 -3.08 -29.52
N ARG A 167 -10.93 -3.98 -30.18
CA ARG A 167 -10.08 -3.69 -31.35
C ARG A 167 -10.77 -2.87 -32.45
N ALA A 168 -11.98 -3.26 -32.83
CA ALA A 168 -12.70 -2.64 -33.93
C ALA A 168 -13.41 -1.32 -33.55
N LYS A 169 -13.46 -0.97 -32.26
CA LYS A 169 -14.16 0.22 -31.78
C LYS A 169 -13.30 1.47 -31.95
N PRO A 170 -13.89 2.61 -32.33
CA PRO A 170 -13.22 3.90 -32.20
C PRO A 170 -13.08 4.28 -30.72
N TYR A 171 -12.05 5.04 -30.37
CA TYR A 171 -11.79 5.49 -29.00
C TYR A 171 -12.99 6.24 -28.38
N SER A 172 -13.65 7.10 -29.17
CA SER A 172 -14.86 7.82 -28.75
C SER A 172 -16.02 6.90 -28.37
N GLY A 173 -16.11 5.73 -29.00
CA GLY A 173 -17.15 4.72 -28.74
C GLY A 173 -16.88 3.83 -27.52
N LEU A 174 -15.76 4.02 -26.82
CA LEU A 174 -15.45 3.28 -25.59
C LEU A 174 -16.13 3.90 -24.38
N SER A 175 -16.79 3.06 -23.58
CA SER A 175 -17.22 3.42 -22.23
C SER A 175 -16.02 3.73 -21.32
N LYS A 176 -16.25 4.41 -20.19
CA LYS A 176 -15.19 4.73 -19.22
C LYS A 176 -14.38 3.50 -18.80
N GLY A 177 -15.03 2.39 -18.48
CA GLY A 177 -14.36 1.13 -18.11
C GLY A 177 -13.58 0.49 -19.27
N GLN A 178 -14.02 0.65 -20.51
CA GLN A 178 -13.28 0.17 -21.69
C GLN A 178 -12.04 1.02 -21.98
N ARG A 179 -12.12 2.34 -21.76
CA ARG A 179 -10.94 3.23 -21.82
C ARG A 179 -9.94 2.84 -20.73
N GLN A 180 -10.41 2.62 -19.51
CA GLN A 180 -9.57 2.15 -18.40
C GLN A 180 -8.87 0.82 -18.72
N ARG A 181 -9.59 -0.15 -19.32
CA ARG A 181 -9.00 -1.41 -19.80
C ARG A 181 -7.89 -1.17 -20.83
N LEU A 182 -8.12 -0.28 -21.80
CA LEU A 182 -7.12 0.07 -22.81
C LEU A 182 -5.90 0.74 -22.17
N ASP A 183 -6.10 1.67 -21.24
CA ASP A 183 -5.00 2.39 -20.57
C ASP A 183 -4.13 1.43 -19.73
N LEU A 184 -4.77 0.52 -18.99
CA LEU A 184 -4.06 -0.54 -18.27
C LEU A 184 -3.28 -1.45 -19.23
N PHE A 185 -3.85 -1.77 -20.41
CA PHE A 185 -3.13 -2.57 -21.39
C PHE A 185 -1.90 -1.83 -21.91
N ILE A 186 -2.03 -0.55 -22.27
CA ILE A 186 -0.91 0.27 -22.74
C ILE A 186 0.17 0.43 -21.67
N ALA A 187 -0.21 0.49 -20.39
CA ALA A 187 0.74 0.55 -19.29
C ALA A 187 1.53 -0.76 -19.09
N PHE A 188 0.93 -1.92 -19.34
CA PHE A 188 1.50 -3.23 -18.96
C PHE A 188 1.94 -4.14 -20.10
N ALA A 189 1.41 -3.97 -21.32
CA ALA A 189 1.54 -4.96 -22.38
C ALA A 189 2.99 -5.22 -22.81
N HIS A 190 3.90 -4.25 -22.66
CA HIS A 190 5.32 -4.43 -22.96
C HIS A 190 6.13 -5.07 -21.83
N ARG A 191 5.52 -5.43 -20.69
CA ARG A 191 6.18 -5.86 -19.44
C ARG A 191 7.26 -4.87 -18.96
N PRO A 192 6.87 -3.65 -18.57
CA PRO A 192 7.80 -2.69 -17.99
C PRO A 192 8.43 -3.20 -16.68
N ALA A 193 9.57 -2.60 -16.32
CA ALA A 193 10.23 -2.84 -15.03
C ALA A 193 9.63 -2.00 -13.89
N LEU A 194 8.98 -0.89 -14.24
CA LEU A 194 8.32 0.04 -13.31
C LEU A 194 7.03 0.59 -13.93
N VAL A 195 5.94 0.58 -13.16
CA VAL A 195 4.65 1.15 -13.58
C VAL A 195 4.13 2.15 -12.55
N ALA A 196 3.63 3.28 -13.03
CA ALA A 196 2.88 4.25 -12.25
C ALA A 196 1.38 4.13 -12.57
N LEU A 197 0.54 3.97 -11.56
CA LEU A 197 -0.92 3.85 -11.69
C LEU A 197 -1.62 4.87 -10.79
N ASP A 198 -2.50 5.67 -11.38
CA ASP A 198 -3.37 6.60 -10.68
C ASP A 198 -4.83 6.14 -10.83
N GLU A 199 -5.41 5.65 -9.72
CA GLU A 199 -6.76 5.07 -9.64
C GLU A 199 -7.08 4.01 -10.72
N PRO A 200 -6.28 2.93 -10.83
CA PRO A 200 -6.35 2.00 -11.96
C PRO A 200 -7.67 1.22 -12.07
N PHE A 201 -8.48 1.17 -11.01
CA PHE A 201 -9.74 0.43 -10.96
C PHE A 201 -10.98 1.30 -11.24
N THR A 202 -10.81 2.61 -11.39
CA THR A 202 -11.92 3.54 -11.55
C THR A 202 -12.72 3.25 -12.83
N GLY A 203 -14.03 3.00 -12.66
CA GLY A 203 -14.95 2.72 -13.77
C GLY A 203 -14.95 1.27 -14.26
N LEU A 204 -14.18 0.37 -13.63
CA LEU A 204 -14.27 -1.06 -13.86
C LEU A 204 -15.43 -1.67 -13.06
N ASP A 205 -16.09 -2.67 -13.62
CA ASP A 205 -17.02 -3.51 -12.87
C ASP A 205 -16.26 -4.50 -11.96
N ARG A 206 -16.98 -5.15 -11.03
CA ARG A 206 -16.37 -6.08 -10.06
C ARG A 206 -15.63 -7.25 -10.72
N THR A 207 -16.13 -7.73 -11.86
CA THR A 207 -15.51 -8.86 -12.57
C THR A 207 -14.18 -8.42 -13.17
N MET A 208 -14.15 -7.27 -13.82
CA MET A 208 -12.93 -6.71 -14.40
C MET A 208 -11.92 -6.29 -13.31
N THR A 209 -12.38 -5.71 -12.19
CA THR A 209 -11.50 -5.45 -11.03
C THR A 209 -10.82 -6.72 -10.55
N ARG A 210 -11.55 -7.82 -10.39
CA ARG A 210 -10.96 -9.12 -10.02
C ARG A 210 -9.96 -9.63 -11.06
N SER A 211 -10.26 -9.48 -12.35
CA SER A 211 -9.32 -9.83 -13.43
C SER A 211 -8.02 -9.03 -13.36
N VAL A 212 -8.10 -7.72 -13.09
CA VAL A 212 -6.92 -6.86 -12.91
C VAL A 212 -6.14 -7.23 -11.65
N LEU A 213 -6.81 -7.45 -10.52
CA LEU A 213 -6.14 -7.92 -9.29
C LEU A 213 -5.45 -9.28 -9.50
N GLY A 214 -6.08 -10.21 -10.23
CA GLY A 214 -5.48 -11.49 -10.59
C GLY A 214 -4.29 -11.34 -11.54
N LEU A 215 -4.36 -10.39 -12.48
CA LEU A 215 -3.25 -10.04 -13.36
C LEU A 215 -2.03 -9.53 -12.56
N LEU A 216 -2.26 -8.63 -11.59
CA LEU A 216 -1.24 -8.04 -10.73
C LEU A 216 -0.62 -9.06 -9.77
N ARG A 217 -1.42 -9.96 -9.18
CA ARG A 217 -0.93 -11.04 -8.30
C ARG A 217 -0.23 -12.18 -9.03
N GLY A 218 -0.51 -12.37 -10.32
CA GLY A 218 -0.03 -13.52 -11.10
C GLY A 218 0.93 -13.12 -12.21
N PRO A 219 0.48 -12.98 -13.47
CA PRO A 219 1.36 -12.73 -14.61
C PRO A 219 2.28 -11.50 -14.51
N LEU A 220 1.89 -10.49 -13.72
CA LEU A 220 2.67 -9.26 -13.50
C LEU A 220 3.36 -9.22 -12.12
N ALA A 221 3.32 -10.31 -11.35
CA ALA A 221 4.05 -10.40 -10.10
C ALA A 221 5.55 -10.15 -10.32
N GLY A 222 6.18 -9.40 -9.42
CA GLY A 222 7.60 -9.03 -9.52
C GLY A 222 7.90 -7.84 -10.44
N ILE A 223 6.89 -7.21 -11.05
CA ILE A 223 7.04 -5.86 -11.63
C ILE A 223 7.03 -4.84 -10.48
N THR A 224 7.83 -3.78 -10.59
CA THR A 224 7.74 -2.68 -9.62
C THR A 224 6.54 -1.81 -9.94
N ILE A 225 5.65 -1.57 -8.98
CA ILE A 225 4.42 -0.81 -9.22
C ILE A 225 4.26 0.26 -8.13
N ALA A 226 4.06 1.51 -8.55
CA ALA A 226 3.61 2.61 -7.70
C ALA A 226 2.13 2.85 -8.00
N MET A 227 1.24 2.59 -7.03
CA MET A 227 -0.21 2.59 -7.26
C MET A 227 -0.94 3.41 -6.21
N ILE A 228 -1.73 4.38 -6.63
CA ILE A 228 -2.65 5.07 -5.73
C ILE A 228 -3.85 4.16 -5.46
N CYS A 229 -4.12 3.87 -4.18
CA CYS A 229 -5.17 2.94 -3.75
C CYS A 229 -6.26 3.66 -2.96
N HIS A 230 -7.51 3.26 -3.20
CA HIS A 230 -8.71 3.81 -2.59
C HIS A 230 -9.65 2.74 -2.01
N ALA A 231 -9.36 1.45 -2.24
CA ALA A 231 -10.13 0.35 -1.66
C ALA A 231 -9.24 -0.68 -0.95
N GLY A 232 -9.79 -1.36 0.06
CA GLY A 232 -9.08 -2.39 0.81
C GLY A 232 -8.63 -3.57 -0.07
N GLU A 233 -9.42 -3.95 -1.08
CA GLU A 233 -9.04 -5.02 -2.02
C GLU A 233 -7.82 -4.68 -2.90
N GLU A 234 -7.63 -3.39 -3.19
CA GLU A 234 -6.46 -2.86 -3.91
C GLU A 234 -5.24 -2.85 -2.99
N LEU A 235 -5.42 -2.40 -1.75
CA LEU A 235 -4.36 -2.41 -0.75
C LEU A 235 -3.93 -3.85 -0.36
N ALA A 236 -4.85 -4.81 -0.44
CA ALA A 236 -4.59 -6.21 -0.16
C ALA A 236 -3.55 -6.86 -1.09
N ILE A 237 -3.31 -6.32 -2.28
CA ILE A 237 -2.25 -6.80 -3.19
C ILE A 237 -0.90 -6.12 -2.98
N ALA A 238 -0.83 -5.08 -2.14
CA ALA A 238 0.40 -4.32 -1.94
C ALA A 238 1.36 -5.01 -0.98
N ASP A 239 2.64 -4.93 -1.30
CA ASP A 239 3.74 -5.33 -0.43
C ASP A 239 4.10 -4.19 0.53
N ASP A 240 4.25 -2.98 -0.02
CA ASP A 240 4.68 -1.78 0.68
C ASP A 240 3.60 -0.68 0.62
N VAL A 241 3.67 0.26 1.56
CA VAL A 241 2.78 1.42 1.66
C VAL A 241 3.61 2.69 1.79
N LEU A 242 3.31 3.68 0.95
CA LEU A 242 3.58 5.10 1.20
C LEU A 242 2.31 5.75 1.74
N TRP A 243 2.30 6.07 3.03
CA TRP A 243 1.20 6.80 3.63
C TRP A 243 1.50 8.29 3.63
N VAL A 244 0.64 9.05 2.95
CA VAL A 244 0.75 10.47 2.73
C VAL A 244 -0.39 11.21 3.44
N ARG A 245 -0.08 12.33 4.09
CA ARG A 245 -1.07 13.19 4.73
C ARG A 245 -0.58 14.63 4.83
N ASP A 246 -1.47 15.58 4.55
CA ASP A 246 -1.21 17.03 4.64
C ASP A 246 0.07 17.46 3.89
N GLY A 247 0.29 16.91 2.69
CA GLY A 247 1.47 17.21 1.90
C GLY A 247 2.77 16.60 2.42
N THR A 248 2.72 15.65 3.35
CA THR A 248 3.92 15.02 3.93
C THR A 248 3.85 13.50 3.92
N LEU A 249 5.02 12.86 3.93
CA LEU A 249 5.15 11.42 4.11
C LEU A 249 5.04 11.07 5.61
N ARG A 250 4.06 10.25 5.98
CA ARG A 250 3.84 9.77 7.36
C ARG A 250 4.44 8.39 7.60
N TYR A 251 4.53 7.56 6.56
CA TYR A 251 5.13 6.24 6.63
C TYR A 251 5.57 5.76 5.24
N GLN A 252 6.66 4.99 5.22
CA GLN A 252 7.09 4.19 4.09
C GLN A 252 7.59 2.84 4.60
N GLY A 253 7.17 1.75 3.97
CA GLY A 253 7.66 0.41 4.30
C GLY A 253 6.58 -0.65 4.13
N GLY A 254 6.79 -1.83 4.74
CA GLY A 254 5.90 -2.97 4.57
C GLY A 254 4.47 -2.68 5.06
N LYS A 255 3.48 -3.09 4.26
CA LYS A 255 2.05 -2.94 4.56
C LYS A 255 1.66 -3.59 5.88
N ASP A 256 2.07 -4.83 6.10
CA ASP A 256 1.68 -5.62 7.28
C ASP A 256 2.26 -5.04 8.58
N ALA A 257 3.46 -4.47 8.51
CA ALA A 257 4.06 -3.76 9.64
C ALA A 257 3.25 -2.50 10.00
N LEU A 258 2.79 -1.75 9.00
CA LEU A 258 1.90 -0.61 9.23
C LEU A 258 0.55 -1.04 9.79
N LYS A 259 -0.05 -2.12 9.27
CA LYS A 259 -1.32 -2.67 9.74
C LYS A 259 -1.25 -3.02 11.23
N ARG A 260 -0.27 -3.84 11.63
CA ARG A 260 -0.05 -4.21 13.04
C ARG A 260 0.16 -2.99 13.93
N ARG A 261 0.82 -1.95 13.43
CA ARG A 261 1.06 -0.71 14.19
C ARG A 261 -0.20 0.14 14.37
N LEU A 262 -1.00 0.33 13.33
CA LEU A 262 -2.12 1.28 13.34
C LEU A 262 -3.45 0.67 13.80
N VAL A 263 -3.73 -0.56 13.42
CA VAL A 263 -5.02 -1.22 13.67
C VAL A 263 -4.90 -2.57 14.36
N GLY A 264 -3.68 -3.07 14.58
CA GLY A 264 -3.46 -4.33 15.27
C GLY A 264 -3.81 -5.55 14.41
N GLU A 265 -3.99 -6.68 15.08
CA GLU A 265 -4.26 -7.99 14.47
C GLU A 265 -5.75 -8.31 14.45
N PHE A 266 -6.50 -7.78 15.41
CA PHE A 266 -7.91 -8.08 15.60
C PHE A 266 -8.74 -6.81 15.73
N ARG A 267 -9.98 -6.92 15.27
CA ARG A 267 -11.03 -5.94 15.48
C ARG A 267 -12.21 -6.57 16.18
N ALA A 268 -12.94 -5.74 16.91
CA ALA A 268 -14.24 -6.07 17.44
C ALA A 268 -15.27 -4.98 17.12
N LEU A 269 -16.48 -5.41 16.77
CA LEU A 269 -17.63 -4.53 16.65
C LEU A 269 -18.58 -4.83 17.80
N ILE A 270 -18.77 -3.83 18.65
CA ILE A 270 -19.58 -3.91 19.86
C ILE A 270 -20.85 -3.10 19.62
N HIS A 271 -22.00 -3.71 19.92
CA HIS A 271 -23.28 -3.02 19.93
C HIS A 271 -23.64 -2.62 21.36
N VAL A 272 -24.09 -1.38 21.53
CA VAL A 272 -24.51 -0.83 22.82
C VAL A 272 -25.95 -0.35 22.78
N ASP A 273 -26.65 -0.48 23.88
CA ASP A 273 -28.08 -0.17 24.01
C ASP A 273 -28.33 1.35 24.10
N ASP A 274 -27.44 2.07 24.78
CA ASP A 274 -27.55 3.50 25.03
C ASP A 274 -26.17 4.18 25.17
N ASP A 275 -26.18 5.52 25.22
CA ASP A 275 -24.97 6.33 25.30
C ASP A 275 -24.22 6.14 26.63
N ALA A 276 -24.93 5.86 27.72
CA ALA A 276 -24.31 5.60 29.01
C ALA A 276 -23.53 4.28 29.00
N GLN A 277 -24.04 3.25 28.34
CA GLN A 277 -23.31 2.02 28.08
C GLN A 277 -22.14 2.26 27.14
N ALA A 278 -22.32 3.07 26.09
CA ALA A 278 -21.24 3.43 25.18
C ALA A 278 -20.05 4.05 25.92
N GLU A 279 -20.31 5.02 26.81
CA GLU A 279 -19.29 5.67 27.63
C GLU A 279 -18.56 4.68 28.56
N ARG A 280 -19.30 3.80 29.24
CA ARG A 280 -18.70 2.75 30.10
C ARG A 280 -17.80 1.81 29.30
N VAL A 281 -18.26 1.34 28.14
CA VAL A 281 -17.49 0.45 27.27
C VAL A 281 -16.22 1.13 26.78
N ARG A 282 -16.32 2.38 26.31
CA ARG A 282 -15.14 3.17 25.88
C ARG A 282 -14.14 3.36 27.03
N ALA A 283 -14.62 3.66 28.23
CA ALA A 283 -13.76 3.87 29.39
C ALA A 283 -12.98 2.62 29.79
N VAL A 284 -13.58 1.43 29.69
CA VAL A 284 -12.90 0.16 29.97
C VAL A 284 -11.89 -0.15 28.85
N LEU A 285 -12.29 -0.06 27.58
CA LEU A 285 -11.40 -0.30 26.44
C LEU A 285 -10.19 0.63 26.43
N ALA A 286 -10.37 1.91 26.78
CA ALA A 286 -9.30 2.89 26.78
C ALA A 286 -8.21 2.63 27.83
N ARG A 287 -8.50 1.80 28.84
CA ARG A 287 -7.56 1.41 29.90
C ARG A 287 -6.85 0.09 29.63
N ASP A 288 -7.31 -0.67 28.63
CA ASP A 288 -6.76 -1.98 28.33
C ASP A 288 -5.52 -1.88 27.42
N ALA A 289 -4.43 -2.53 27.84
CA ALA A 289 -3.15 -2.46 27.13
C ALA A 289 -3.15 -3.17 25.75
N HIS A 290 -4.14 -4.03 25.48
CA HIS A 290 -4.29 -4.73 24.21
C HIS A 290 -5.12 -3.94 23.19
N VAL A 291 -5.83 -2.89 23.62
CA VAL A 291 -6.58 -1.99 22.74
C VAL A 291 -5.65 -0.90 22.22
N GLN A 292 -5.55 -0.79 20.89
CA GLN A 292 -4.72 0.20 20.20
C GLN A 292 -5.53 1.37 19.67
N ARG A 293 -6.79 1.13 19.29
CA ARG A 293 -7.66 2.15 18.73
C ARG A 293 -9.12 1.83 19.03
N ILE A 294 -9.87 2.86 19.34
CA ILE A 294 -11.33 2.80 19.48
C ILE A 294 -11.90 3.76 18.44
N VAL A 295 -12.99 3.37 17.79
CA VAL A 295 -13.71 4.21 16.83
C VAL A 295 -15.22 4.08 17.04
N ALA A 296 -15.97 5.05 16.54
CA ALA A 296 -17.43 5.04 16.52
C ALA A 296 -17.96 4.88 15.08
N PRO A 297 -18.10 3.66 14.55
CA PRO A 297 -18.44 3.45 13.14
C PRO A 297 -19.88 3.84 12.80
N ALA A 298 -20.79 3.79 13.78
CA ALA A 298 -22.18 4.20 13.67
C ALA A 298 -22.73 4.55 15.07
N PRO A 299 -23.89 5.24 15.16
CA PRO A 299 -24.60 5.37 16.43
C PRO A 299 -24.81 4.00 17.06
N ARG A 300 -24.61 3.90 18.39
CA ARG A 300 -24.73 2.64 19.15
C ARG A 300 -23.76 1.52 18.73
N GLN A 301 -22.68 1.87 18.04
CA GLN A 301 -21.61 0.93 17.73
C GLN A 301 -20.26 1.45 18.22
N ILE A 302 -19.43 0.54 18.73
CA ILE A 302 -18.05 0.81 19.10
C ILE A 302 -17.17 -0.19 18.37
N GLY A 303 -16.23 0.31 17.58
CA GLY A 303 -15.16 -0.49 16.99
C GLY A 303 -13.94 -0.46 17.92
N ALA A 304 -13.41 -1.62 18.28
CA ALA A 304 -12.16 -1.74 19.01
C ALA A 304 -11.13 -2.48 18.16
N PHE A 305 -9.90 -2.01 18.13
CA PHE A 305 -8.79 -2.56 17.36
C PHE A 305 -7.63 -2.83 18.29
N GLY A 306 -6.96 -3.96 18.13
CA GLY A 306 -5.99 -4.40 19.11
C GLY A 306 -5.15 -5.61 18.72
N ARG A 307 -4.31 -6.01 19.67
CA ARG A 307 -3.38 -7.14 19.56
C ARG A 307 -4.06 -8.44 19.97
N ALA A 308 -3.29 -9.53 20.02
CA ALA A 308 -3.78 -10.88 20.38
C ALA A 308 -4.48 -11.02 21.76
N GLY A 309 -4.43 -10.02 22.65
CA GLY A 309 -5.17 -10.01 23.92
C GLY A 309 -6.48 -9.21 23.91
N LEU A 310 -6.91 -8.70 22.75
CA LEU A 310 -8.15 -7.93 22.64
C LEU A 310 -9.38 -8.76 23.03
N ASP A 311 -9.40 -10.06 22.74
CA ASP A 311 -10.51 -10.95 23.08
C ASP A 311 -10.70 -11.08 24.60
N ALA A 312 -9.61 -11.12 25.36
CA ALA A 312 -9.65 -11.14 26.82
C ALA A 312 -10.27 -9.84 27.38
N ALA A 313 -9.86 -8.68 26.83
CA ALA A 313 -10.44 -7.37 27.19
C ALA A 313 -11.96 -7.33 26.94
N LEU A 314 -12.40 -7.89 25.81
CA LEU A 314 -13.82 -7.96 25.45
C LEU A 314 -14.63 -8.88 26.38
N ARG A 315 -14.03 -9.96 26.90
CA ARG A 315 -14.70 -10.83 27.89
C ARG A 315 -14.91 -10.09 29.22
N THR A 316 -13.92 -9.33 29.69
CA THR A 316 -14.06 -8.48 30.89
C THR A 316 -15.17 -7.43 30.71
N LEU A 317 -15.31 -6.88 29.50
CA LEU A 317 -16.40 -5.97 29.16
C LEU A 317 -17.79 -6.60 29.25
N MET A 318 -17.95 -7.88 28.85
CA MET A 318 -19.24 -8.57 28.98
C MET A 318 -19.69 -8.62 30.45
N GLU A 319 -18.76 -8.82 31.38
CA GLU A 319 -19.01 -8.88 32.82
C GLU A 319 -19.25 -7.50 33.44
N GLN A 320 -18.45 -6.48 33.07
CA GLN A 320 -18.44 -5.18 33.74
C GLN A 320 -19.38 -4.14 33.10
N ALA A 321 -19.60 -4.21 31.78
CA ALA A 321 -20.36 -3.22 31.02
C ALA A 321 -21.69 -3.76 30.46
N GLY A 322 -22.01 -5.03 30.73
CA GLY A 322 -23.29 -5.65 30.35
C GLY A 322 -23.48 -5.80 28.84
N ILE A 323 -22.39 -5.98 28.08
CA ILE A 323 -22.48 -6.21 26.63
C ILE A 323 -23.00 -7.63 26.38
N ARG A 324 -24.02 -7.76 25.52
CA ARG A 324 -24.64 -9.06 25.20
C ARG A 324 -23.96 -9.80 24.05
N HIS A 325 -23.44 -9.07 23.07
CA HIS A 325 -22.81 -9.64 21.88
C HIS A 325 -21.78 -8.67 21.30
N PHE A 326 -20.71 -9.22 20.72
CA PHE A 326 -19.76 -8.51 19.88
C PHE A 326 -19.34 -9.41 18.73
N GLU A 327 -19.00 -8.81 17.60
CA GLU A 327 -18.35 -9.51 16.48
C GLU A 327 -16.84 -9.37 16.65
N PHE A 328 -16.08 -10.44 16.46
CA PHE A 328 -14.61 -10.44 16.54
C PHE A 328 -14.01 -11.08 15.30
N ALA A 329 -13.05 -10.39 14.68
CA ALA A 329 -12.42 -10.85 13.45
C ALA A 329 -10.98 -10.31 13.35
N PRO A 330 -10.11 -10.94 12.54
CA PRO A 330 -8.84 -10.35 12.15
C PRO A 330 -9.05 -9.00 11.43
N THR A 331 -8.07 -8.10 11.53
CA THR A 331 -8.07 -6.84 10.77
C THR A 331 -7.78 -7.08 9.29
N ASP A 332 -8.48 -6.31 8.45
CA ASP A 332 -8.31 -6.33 7.01
C ASP A 332 -7.63 -5.04 6.49
N GLU A 333 -7.30 -5.01 5.20
CA GLU A 333 -6.72 -3.82 4.56
C GLU A 333 -7.71 -2.66 4.45
N GLY A 334 -9.02 -2.90 4.53
CA GLY A 334 -10.01 -1.84 4.65
C GLY A 334 -9.88 -1.09 5.97
N ASP A 335 -9.61 -1.79 7.07
CA ASP A 335 -9.33 -1.19 8.38
C ASP A 335 -8.07 -0.32 8.34
N LEU A 336 -6.98 -0.85 7.76
CA LEU A 336 -5.75 -0.08 7.56
C LEU A 336 -6.00 1.17 6.70
N LEU A 337 -6.72 1.01 5.58
CA LEU A 337 -6.98 2.13 4.68
C LEU A 337 -7.79 3.22 5.38
N ARG A 338 -8.85 2.85 6.12
CA ARG A 338 -9.63 3.78 6.94
C ARG A 338 -8.75 4.52 7.94
N ALA A 339 -7.88 3.81 8.66
CA ALA A 339 -6.95 4.45 9.60
C ALA A 339 -5.98 5.43 8.92
N CYS A 340 -5.62 5.19 7.66
CA CYS A 340 -4.77 6.08 6.87
C CYS A 340 -5.51 7.28 6.27
N THR A 341 -6.81 7.15 5.98
CA THR A 341 -7.63 8.18 5.29
C THR A 341 -8.47 9.01 6.24
N GLU A 342 -8.91 8.44 7.36
CA GLU A 342 -9.68 9.12 8.38
C GLU A 342 -8.71 9.82 9.36
N GLY A 343 -9.18 10.87 10.01
CA GLY A 343 -8.41 11.51 11.06
C GLY A 343 -8.04 10.51 12.16
N ALA A 344 -7.00 10.84 12.93
CA ALA A 344 -7.05 10.55 14.36
C ALA A 344 -8.11 11.45 15.02
N THR A 345 -9.31 11.51 14.45
CA THR A 345 -10.50 12.10 15.04
C THR A 345 -11.12 10.99 15.87
N ASP A 346 -10.57 10.85 17.07
CA ASP A 346 -11.20 10.37 18.30
C ASP A 346 -10.14 10.59 19.39
N ALA A 347 -10.05 11.84 19.83
CA ALA A 347 -9.44 12.22 21.10
C ALA A 347 -10.53 12.92 21.92
#